data_AF-A0A7I6MY66-F1
#
_entry.id   AF-A0A7I6MY66-F1
#
_cell.length_a   1.000
_cell.length_b   1.000
_cell.length_c   1.000
_cell.angle_alpha   90.00
_cell.angle_beta   90.00
_cell.angle_gamma   90.00
#
_symmetry.space_group_name_H-M   'P 1'
#
loop_
_entity.id
_entity.type
_entity.pdbx_description
1 polymer ?
#
loop_
_entity_poly.entity_id
_entity_poly.type
_entity_poly.pdbx_seq_one_letter_code
_entity_poly.pdbx_strand_id
1 'polypeptide(L)'
;LPHVLDARMARSYPQAETYLSLFPAGSVAIIAGGVSFCASSLMAVLIAVSVVDESILLEATLYNQKLLWYLTIATGVFAMARSFTSSSSPFLANGDCEEAMMQLATETHFFPKEWRGNCDSFQVRDAFLALFPYKAVLFAQECLSVVMAPYILCVSLPQCSRELLLFLRSHTLTLPNVGSVCR
;
A
#
# COMPACT_ATOMS: atom_id res chain seq x y z
N LEU A 1 11.04 -11.87 21.42
CA LEU A 1 11.14 -13.05 20.53
C LEU A 1 10.32 -12.78 19.26
N PRO A 2 10.66 -13.39 18.11
CA PRO A 2 9.98 -13.11 16.84
C PRO A 2 8.46 -13.29 16.93
N HIS A 3 7.97 -14.39 17.51
CA HIS A 3 6.53 -14.64 17.66
C HIS A 3 5.78 -13.56 18.48
N VAL A 4 6.46 -12.92 19.45
CA VAL A 4 5.86 -11.83 20.24
C VAL A 4 5.70 -10.58 19.37
N LEU A 5 6.68 -10.32 18.49
CA LEU A 5 6.60 -9.22 17.55
C LEU A 5 5.51 -9.49 16.50
N ASP A 6 5.47 -10.69 15.92
CA ASP A 6 4.47 -11.07 14.91
C ASP A 6 3.05 -10.96 15.46
N ALA A 7 2.81 -11.41 16.70
CA ALA A 7 1.53 -11.29 17.36
C ALA A 7 1.09 -9.82 17.56
N ARG A 8 2.03 -8.93 17.90
CA ARG A 8 1.76 -7.49 18.03
C ARG A 8 1.50 -6.85 16.67
N MET A 9 2.29 -7.18 15.66
CA MET A 9 2.11 -6.68 14.30
C MET A 9 0.75 -7.09 13.73
N ALA A 10 0.35 -8.36 13.93
CA ALA A 10 -0.96 -8.85 13.50
C ALA A 10 -2.14 -8.11 14.16
N ARG A 11 -2.02 -7.74 15.45
CA ARG A 11 -3.03 -6.93 16.16
C ARG A 11 -3.07 -5.48 15.70
N SER A 12 -1.91 -4.90 15.41
CA SER A 12 -1.80 -3.51 14.94
C SER A 12 -2.27 -3.30 13.49
N TYR A 13 -2.24 -4.36 12.67
CA TYR A 13 -2.58 -4.28 11.24
C TYR A 13 -3.99 -3.70 10.96
N PRO A 14 -5.10 -4.21 11.56
CA PRO A 14 -6.42 -3.62 11.34
C PRO A 14 -6.55 -2.19 11.88
N GLN A 15 -5.82 -1.84 12.96
CA GLN A 15 -5.80 -0.48 13.50
C GLN A 15 -5.08 0.50 12.55
N ALA A 16 -3.99 0.05 11.90
CA ALA A 16 -3.28 0.81 10.89
C ALA A 16 -4.15 1.06 9.65
N GLU A 17 -4.88 0.05 9.17
CA GLU A 17 -5.83 0.21 8.06
C GLU A 17 -6.97 1.17 8.43
N THR A 18 -7.47 1.09 9.67
CA THR A 18 -8.49 2.01 10.17
C THR A 18 -7.97 3.45 10.20
N TYR A 19 -6.77 3.69 10.72
CA TYR A 19 -6.14 5.02 10.72
C TYR A 19 -5.98 5.58 9.30
N LEU A 20 -5.47 4.77 8.36
CA LEU A 20 -5.31 5.21 6.97
C LEU A 20 -6.65 5.48 6.26
N SER A 21 -7.72 4.80 6.67
CA SER A 21 -9.06 5.00 6.11
C SER A 21 -9.72 6.33 6.52
N LEU A 22 -9.22 6.98 7.58
CA LEU A 22 -9.68 8.30 8.02
C LEU A 22 -9.24 9.41 7.05
N PHE A 23 -8.17 9.20 6.29
CA PHE A 23 -7.70 10.19 5.33
C PHE A 23 -8.57 10.20 4.08
N PRO A 24 -8.89 11.40 3.56
CA PRO A 24 -9.72 11.50 2.36
C PRO A 24 -9.04 10.81 1.18
N ALA A 25 -9.86 10.20 0.35
CA ALA A 25 -9.41 9.55 -0.88
C ALA A 25 -8.68 10.59 -1.76
N GLY A 26 -7.42 10.30 -2.10
CA GLY A 26 -6.57 11.21 -2.86
C GLY A 26 -7.06 11.43 -4.30
N SER A 27 -6.30 12.22 -5.06
CA SER A 27 -6.57 12.51 -6.49
C SER A 27 -6.79 11.25 -7.35
N VAL A 28 -6.14 10.14 -6.99
CA VAL A 28 -6.28 8.84 -7.64
C VAL A 28 -7.73 8.35 -7.63
N ALA A 29 -8.45 8.50 -6.51
CA ALA A 29 -9.84 8.05 -6.41
C ALA A 29 -10.79 8.89 -7.27
N ILE A 30 -10.52 10.19 -7.40
CA ILE A 30 -11.29 11.10 -8.27
C ILE A 30 -11.12 10.69 -9.73
N ILE A 31 -9.87 10.48 -10.17
CA ILE A 31 -9.56 10.04 -11.53
C ILE A 31 -10.16 8.66 -11.81
N ALA A 32 -10.01 7.71 -10.87
CA ALA A 32 -10.60 6.39 -10.97
C ALA A 32 -12.13 6.44 -11.05
N GLY A 33 -12.76 7.36 -10.30
CA GLY A 33 -14.19 7.66 -10.41
C GLY A 33 -14.58 8.07 -11.83
N GLY A 34 -13.89 9.04 -12.41
CA GLY A 34 -14.12 9.49 -13.79
C GLY A 34 -13.94 8.36 -14.81
N VAL A 35 -12.86 7.58 -14.71
CA VAL A 35 -12.60 6.43 -15.59
C VAL A 35 -13.68 5.36 -15.44
N SER A 36 -14.10 5.05 -14.21
CA SER A 36 -15.15 4.08 -13.95
C SER A 36 -16.49 4.51 -14.55
N PHE A 37 -16.80 5.82 -14.52
CA PHE A 37 -18.00 6.37 -15.14
C PHE A 37 -17.96 6.20 -16.67
N CYS A 38 -16.87 6.61 -17.32
CA CYS A 38 -16.70 6.46 -18.77
C CYS A 38 -16.75 4.98 -19.21
N ALA A 39 -16.03 4.09 -18.50
CA ALA A 39 -16.02 2.66 -18.78
C ALA A 39 -17.41 2.03 -18.59
N SER A 40 -18.13 2.42 -17.52
CA SER A 40 -19.48 1.92 -17.25
C SER A 40 -20.50 2.36 -18.30
N SER A 41 -20.39 3.58 -18.82
CA SER A 41 -21.27 4.06 -19.89
C SER A 41 -21.09 3.27 -21.18
N LEU A 42 -19.84 3.03 -21.60
CA LEU A 42 -19.54 2.19 -22.76
C LEU A 42 -20.00 0.75 -22.55
N MET A 43 -19.73 0.18 -21.36
CA MET A 43 -20.17 -1.16 -20.98
C MET A 43 -21.70 -1.29 -21.02
N ALA A 44 -22.43 -0.30 -20.49
CA ALA A 44 -23.89 -0.30 -20.47
C ALA A 44 -24.49 -0.27 -21.87
N VAL A 45 -23.94 0.54 -22.79
CA VAL A 45 -24.38 0.58 -24.19
C VAL A 45 -24.14 -0.77 -24.88
N LEU A 46 -22.97 -1.39 -24.69
CA LEU A 46 -22.68 -2.71 -25.27
C LEU A 46 -23.59 -3.81 -24.72
N ILE A 47 -23.87 -3.79 -23.42
CA ILE A 47 -24.82 -4.72 -22.79
C ILE A 47 -26.24 -4.48 -23.33
N ALA A 48 -26.68 -3.23 -23.50
CA ALA A 48 -28.00 -2.93 -24.05
C ALA A 48 -28.16 -3.46 -25.49
N VAL A 49 -27.13 -3.32 -26.33
CA VAL A 49 -27.12 -3.91 -27.67
C VAL A 49 -27.19 -5.44 -27.60
N SER A 50 -26.47 -6.06 -26.66
CA SER A 50 -26.52 -7.51 -26.43
C SER A 50 -27.93 -8.04 -26.14
N VAL A 51 -28.74 -7.27 -25.42
CA VAL A 51 -30.10 -7.68 -25.03
C VAL A 51 -31.07 -7.62 -26.20
N VAL A 52 -30.83 -6.71 -27.17
CA VAL A 52 -31.66 -6.60 -28.36
C VAL A 52 -31.36 -7.73 -29.34
N ASP A 53 -30.08 -7.99 -29.59
CA ASP A 53 -29.65 -9.07 -30.48
C ASP A 53 -28.25 -9.56 -30.10
N GLU A 54 -28.18 -10.79 -29.60
CA GLU A 54 -26.93 -11.43 -29.19
C GLU A 54 -25.97 -11.62 -30.39
N SER A 55 -26.52 -11.81 -31.59
CA SER A 55 -25.76 -12.06 -32.82
C SER A 55 -24.85 -10.89 -33.16
N ILE A 56 -25.31 -9.66 -32.90
CA ILE A 56 -24.53 -8.43 -33.13
C ILE A 56 -23.26 -8.45 -32.29
N LEU A 57 -23.31 -8.91 -31.05
CA LEU A 57 -22.15 -8.92 -30.15
C LEU A 57 -21.06 -9.91 -30.61
N LEU A 58 -21.48 -11.05 -31.16
CA LEU A 58 -20.61 -12.15 -31.57
C LEU A 58 -20.07 -12.02 -33.01
N GLU A 59 -20.84 -11.40 -33.91
CA GLU A 59 -20.56 -11.34 -35.34
C GLU A 59 -20.15 -9.95 -35.84
N ALA A 60 -20.64 -8.87 -35.23
CA ALA A 60 -20.27 -7.54 -35.69
C ALA A 60 -18.82 -7.21 -35.30
N THR A 61 -18.04 -6.92 -36.34
CA THR A 61 -16.62 -6.58 -36.23
C THR A 61 -16.47 -5.07 -36.34
N LEU A 62 -15.89 -4.47 -35.31
CA LEU A 62 -15.47 -3.07 -35.31
C LEU A 62 -13.95 -3.05 -35.31
N TYR A 63 -13.33 -2.38 -36.28
CA TYR A 63 -11.86 -2.24 -36.34
C TYR A 63 -11.10 -3.58 -36.21
N ASN A 64 -11.60 -4.63 -36.89
CA ASN A 64 -11.02 -5.97 -36.94
C ASN A 64 -11.11 -6.80 -35.63
N GLN A 65 -11.90 -6.36 -34.65
CA GLN A 65 -12.18 -7.11 -33.41
C GLN A 65 -13.69 -7.24 -33.17
N LYS A 66 -14.09 -8.30 -32.46
CA LYS A 66 -15.49 -8.52 -32.07
C LYS A 66 -15.90 -7.53 -30.97
N LEU A 67 -17.17 -7.12 -30.94
CA LEU A 67 -17.72 -6.28 -29.86
C LEU A 67 -17.51 -6.88 -28.47
N LEU A 68 -17.50 -8.22 -28.36
CA LEU A 68 -17.18 -8.96 -27.13
C LEU A 68 -15.81 -8.58 -26.54
N TRP A 69 -14.81 -8.33 -27.39
CA TRP A 69 -13.46 -7.96 -26.95
C TRP A 69 -13.47 -6.59 -26.25
N TYR A 70 -14.19 -5.62 -26.84
CA TYR A 70 -14.37 -4.30 -26.25
C TYR A 70 -15.18 -4.35 -24.95
N LEU A 71 -16.22 -5.21 -24.87
CA LEU A 71 -16.98 -5.42 -23.64
C LEU A 71 -16.06 -5.97 -22.53
N THR A 72 -15.24 -6.96 -22.85
CA THR A 72 -14.30 -7.57 -21.89
C THR A 72 -13.31 -6.54 -21.34
N ILE A 73 -12.76 -5.69 -22.20
CA ILE A 73 -11.85 -4.62 -21.77
C ILE A 73 -12.59 -3.56 -20.96
N ALA A 74 -13.76 -3.12 -21.40
CA ALA A 74 -14.56 -2.12 -20.68
C ALA A 74 -14.92 -2.62 -19.27
N THR A 75 -15.33 -3.88 -19.14
CA THR A 75 -15.61 -4.51 -17.84
C THR A 75 -14.35 -4.64 -16.99
N GLY A 76 -13.22 -5.04 -17.57
CA GLY A 76 -11.93 -5.12 -16.86
C GLY A 76 -11.46 -3.77 -16.33
N VAL A 77 -11.52 -2.73 -17.17
CA VAL A 77 -11.19 -1.35 -16.78
C VAL A 77 -12.15 -0.83 -15.72
N PHE A 78 -13.45 -1.09 -15.86
CA PHE A 78 -14.45 -0.74 -14.85
C PHE A 78 -14.16 -1.40 -13.50
N ALA A 79 -13.92 -2.72 -13.47
CA ALA A 79 -13.63 -3.47 -12.26
C ALA A 79 -12.36 -2.95 -11.56
N MET A 80 -11.31 -2.68 -12.33
CA MET A 80 -10.05 -2.13 -11.81
C MET A 80 -10.24 -0.71 -11.27
N ALA A 81 -10.88 0.18 -12.03
CA ALA A 81 -11.17 1.55 -11.58
C ALA A 81 -12.05 1.55 -10.32
N ARG A 82 -13.03 0.64 -10.23
CA ARG A 82 -13.91 0.55 -9.07
C ARG A 82 -13.18 0.13 -7.80
N SER A 83 -12.13 -0.68 -7.91
CA SER A 83 -11.27 -1.06 -6.78
C SER A 83 -10.59 0.16 -6.13
N PHE A 84 -10.19 1.15 -6.93
CA PHE A 84 -9.60 2.39 -6.43
C PHE A 84 -10.61 3.38 -5.84
N THR A 85 -11.86 3.38 -6.32
CA THR A 85 -12.93 4.24 -5.81
C THR A 85 -13.60 3.68 -4.54
N SER A 86 -13.32 2.43 -4.15
CA SER A 86 -13.91 1.79 -2.97
C SER A 86 -13.17 2.11 -1.66
N SER A 87 -12.37 3.17 -1.61
CA SER A 87 -11.91 3.74 -0.35
C SER A 87 -13.13 4.28 0.40
N SER A 88 -13.38 3.70 1.59
CA SER A 88 -14.47 4.01 2.51
C SER A 88 -14.83 5.50 2.53
N SER A 89 -16.13 5.81 2.46
CA SER A 89 -16.60 7.19 2.53
C SER A 89 -16.11 7.83 3.83
N PRO A 90 -15.36 8.96 3.78
CA PRO A 90 -14.83 9.61 4.99
C PRO A 90 -15.95 10.06 5.95
N PHE A 91 -17.18 10.22 5.45
CA PHE A 91 -18.35 10.59 6.23
C PHE A 91 -18.82 9.53 7.25
N LEU A 92 -18.43 8.26 7.09
CA LEU A 92 -18.76 7.21 8.05
C LEU A 92 -17.71 7.08 9.17
N ALA A 93 -16.53 7.66 8.96
CA ALA A 93 -15.39 7.58 9.85
C ALA A 93 -15.24 8.93 10.58
N ASN A 94 -16.24 9.30 11.38
CA ASN A 94 -16.14 10.37 12.38
C ASN A 94 -15.26 9.90 13.56
N GLY A 95 -14.05 9.44 13.26
CA GLY A 95 -13.09 8.96 14.24
C GLY A 95 -11.96 9.98 14.40
N ASP A 96 -11.58 10.25 15.64
CA ASP A 96 -10.43 11.11 15.91
C ASP A 96 -9.15 10.40 15.44
N CYS A 97 -8.44 11.01 14.48
CA CYS A 97 -7.18 10.49 13.96
C CYS A 97 -6.14 10.27 15.07
N GLU A 98 -6.19 11.10 16.12
CA GLU A 98 -5.33 10.99 17.28
C GLU A 98 -5.65 9.75 18.12
N GLU A 99 -6.94 9.42 18.32
CA GLU A 99 -7.34 8.23 19.06
C GLU A 99 -6.93 6.95 18.30
N ALA A 100 -7.18 6.90 16.99
CA ALA A 100 -6.78 5.78 16.15
C ALA A 100 -5.26 5.56 16.17
N MET A 101 -4.47 6.63 16.09
CA MET A 101 -3.01 6.56 16.21
C MET A 101 -2.57 6.15 17.62
N MET A 102 -3.28 6.57 18.67
CA MET A 102 -2.95 6.18 20.05
C MET A 102 -3.20 4.69 20.31
N GLN A 103 -4.29 4.14 19.76
CA GLN A 103 -4.56 2.70 19.80
C GLN A 103 -3.45 1.92 19.08
N LEU A 104 -3.04 2.39 17.90
CA LEU A 104 -1.95 1.79 17.15
C LEU A 104 -0.60 1.88 17.89
N ALA A 105 -0.31 3.03 18.50
CA ALA A 105 0.88 3.25 19.31
C ALA A 105 0.91 2.34 20.55
N THR A 106 -0.25 1.96 21.08
CA THR A 106 -0.35 1.04 22.22
C THR A 106 0.14 -0.36 21.83
N GLU A 107 -0.20 -0.84 20.63
CA GLU A 107 0.25 -2.15 20.14
C GLU A 107 1.70 -2.13 19.63
N THR A 108 2.09 -1.08 18.88
CA THR A 108 3.42 -0.97 18.26
C THR A 108 4.50 -0.44 19.22
N HIS A 109 4.11 0.24 20.29
CA HIS A 109 5.00 0.99 21.20
C HIS A 109 5.89 2.02 20.49
N PHE A 110 5.51 2.45 19.29
CA PHE A 110 6.23 3.43 18.51
C PHE A 110 5.35 4.66 18.29
N PHE A 111 5.73 5.80 18.87
CA PHE A 111 5.03 7.05 18.68
C PHE A 111 5.99 8.25 18.77
N PRO A 112 6.54 8.69 17.62
CA PRO A 112 7.42 9.85 17.55
C PRO A 112 6.77 11.10 18.15
N LYS A 113 7.58 11.96 18.79
CA LYS A 113 7.09 13.21 19.40
C LYS A 113 6.47 14.16 18.35
N GLU A 114 6.98 14.12 17.12
CA GLU A 114 6.55 14.97 16.01
C GLU A 114 5.13 14.66 15.53
N TRP A 115 4.62 13.46 15.80
CA TRP A 115 3.27 13.06 15.36
C TRP A 115 2.19 13.52 16.35
N ARG A 116 2.56 13.83 17.59
CA ARG A 116 1.63 14.22 18.66
C ARG A 116 0.92 15.52 18.32
N GLY A 117 -0.41 15.52 18.36
CA GLY A 117 -1.25 16.67 18.04
C GLY A 117 -1.37 17.02 16.55
N ASN A 118 -0.68 16.29 15.65
CA ASN A 118 -0.71 16.50 14.19
C ASN A 118 -1.05 15.20 13.42
N CYS A 119 -1.76 14.26 14.07
CA CYS A 119 -2.07 12.94 13.50
C CYS A 119 -2.99 12.99 12.27
N ASP A 120 -3.64 14.12 12.01
CA ASP A 120 -4.50 14.41 10.86
C ASP A 120 -3.72 14.97 9.65
N SER A 121 -2.45 15.32 9.83
CA SER A 121 -1.61 15.89 8.77
C SER A 121 -1.16 14.81 7.77
N PHE A 122 -1.18 15.16 6.48
CA PHE A 122 -0.64 14.30 5.42
C PHE A 122 0.86 14.01 5.59
N GLN A 123 1.61 14.88 6.27
CA GLN A 123 3.03 14.62 6.56
C GLN A 123 3.21 13.41 7.49
N VAL A 124 2.36 13.30 8.52
CA VAL A 124 2.38 12.17 9.45
C VAL A 124 1.90 10.91 8.74
N ARG A 125 0.87 11.01 7.90
CA ARG A 125 0.40 9.90 7.06
C ARG A 125 1.53 9.36 6.17
N ASP A 126 2.27 10.22 5.49
CA ASP A 126 3.31 9.80 4.55
C ASP A 126 4.53 9.21 5.29
N ALA A 127 4.90 9.78 6.43
CA ALA A 127 5.90 9.19 7.33
C ALA A 127 5.46 7.82 7.87
N PHE A 128 4.17 7.66 8.17
CA PHE A 128 3.59 6.39 8.58
C PHE A 128 3.57 5.37 7.42
N LEU A 129 3.21 5.76 6.21
CA LEU A 129 3.25 4.92 5.01
C LEU A 129 4.67 4.47 4.64
N ALA A 130 5.71 5.18 5.06
CA ALA A 130 7.09 4.71 4.93
C ALA A 130 7.38 3.49 5.82
N LEU A 131 6.71 3.37 6.96
CA LEU A 131 6.78 2.22 7.88
C LEU A 131 5.77 1.13 7.50
N PHE A 132 4.62 1.52 6.96
CA PHE A 132 3.54 0.64 6.53
C PHE A 132 3.21 0.85 5.03
N PRO A 133 4.10 0.39 4.13
CA PRO A 133 3.93 0.61 2.69
C PRO A 133 2.79 -0.23 2.11
N TYR A 134 2.19 0.26 1.03
CA TYR A 134 1.22 -0.53 0.27
C TYR A 134 1.85 -1.81 -0.30
N LYS A 135 1.07 -2.89 -0.39
CA LYS A 135 1.54 -4.18 -0.93
C LYS A 135 2.13 -4.07 -2.34
N ALA A 136 1.57 -3.21 -3.19
CA ALA A 136 2.11 -2.98 -4.54
C ALA A 136 3.50 -2.33 -4.50
N VAL A 137 3.74 -1.41 -3.57
CA VAL A 137 5.05 -0.79 -3.36
C VAL A 137 6.05 -1.82 -2.84
N LEU A 138 5.63 -2.66 -1.89
CA LEU A 138 6.46 -3.74 -1.35
C LEU A 138 6.89 -4.71 -2.46
N PHE A 139 5.95 -5.15 -3.30
CA PHE A 139 6.26 -6.02 -4.44
C PHE A 139 7.26 -5.38 -5.42
N ALA A 140 7.08 -4.10 -5.73
CA ALA A 140 8.02 -3.37 -6.58
C ALA A 140 9.42 -3.27 -5.94
N GLN A 141 9.49 -3.04 -4.63
CA GLN A 141 10.75 -3.04 -3.87
C GLN A 141 11.43 -4.41 -3.88
N GLU A 142 10.67 -5.51 -3.74
CA GLU A 142 11.21 -6.87 -3.84
C GLU A 142 11.81 -7.12 -5.22
N CYS A 143 11.13 -6.74 -6.30
CA CYS A 143 11.69 -6.83 -7.65
C CYS A 143 12.97 -5.99 -7.81
N LEU A 144 12.97 -4.76 -7.30
CA LEU A 144 14.14 -3.87 -7.37
C LEU A 144 15.31 -4.39 -6.52
N SER A 145 15.02 -5.06 -5.39
CA SER A 145 16.03 -5.57 -4.47
C SER A 145 16.96 -6.59 -5.13
N VAL A 146 16.45 -7.39 -6.07
CA VAL A 146 17.24 -8.38 -6.83
C VAL A 146 18.38 -7.71 -7.59
N VAL A 147 18.12 -6.53 -8.16
CA VAL A 147 19.10 -5.77 -8.94
C VAL A 147 19.98 -4.90 -8.04
N MET A 148 19.40 -4.30 -6.99
CA MET A 148 20.12 -3.37 -6.10
C MET A 148 21.04 -4.08 -5.10
N ALA A 149 20.70 -5.29 -4.65
CA ALA A 149 21.50 -6.04 -3.66
C ALA A 149 22.98 -6.21 -4.06
N PRO A 150 23.35 -6.69 -5.27
CA PRO A 150 24.75 -6.81 -5.65
C PRO A 150 25.46 -5.46 -5.70
N TYR A 151 24.78 -4.39 -6.13
CA TYR A 151 25.34 -3.04 -6.15
C TYR A 151 25.67 -2.54 -4.73
N ILE A 152 24.72 -2.70 -3.80
CA ILE A 152 24.90 -2.32 -2.39
C ILE A 152 26.07 -3.10 -1.76
N LEU A 153 26.15 -4.41 -2.02
CA LEU A 153 27.20 -5.27 -1.47
C LEU A 153 28.59 -5.00 -2.05
N CYS A 154 28.70 -4.72 -3.35
CA CYS A 154 29.99 -4.51 -4.01
C CYS A 154 30.52 -3.07 -3.91
N VAL A 155 29.63 -2.07 -3.81
CA VAL A 155 30.03 -0.66 -3.87
C VAL A 155 29.81 0.05 -2.55
N SER A 156 28.59 0.01 -2.00
CA SER A 156 28.23 0.78 -0.81
C SER A 156 28.79 0.16 0.49
N LEU A 157 28.70 -1.16 0.65
CA LEU A 157 29.12 -1.84 1.87
C LEU A 157 30.63 -1.70 2.15
N PRO A 158 31.54 -1.84 1.16
CA PRO A 158 32.98 -1.63 1.40
C PRO A 158 33.31 -0.20 1.82
N GLN A 159 32.57 0.80 1.32
CA GLN A 159 32.76 2.21 1.69
C GLN A 159 32.41 2.46 3.16
N CYS A 160 31.34 1.83 3.67
CA CYS A 160 30.92 1.97 5.08
C CYS A 160 31.64 1.00 6.04
N SER A 161 32.54 0.14 5.55
CA SER A 161 33.17 -0.92 6.33
C SER A 161 33.90 -0.43 7.58
N ARG A 162 34.59 0.71 7.50
CA ARG A 162 35.31 1.29 8.63
C ARG A 162 34.37 1.68 9.77
N GLU A 163 33.26 2.32 9.46
CA GLU A 163 32.27 2.75 10.45
C GLU A 163 31.58 1.54 11.10
N LEU A 164 31.29 0.51 10.31
CA LEU A 164 30.74 -0.76 10.82
C LEU A 164 31.69 -1.42 11.83
N LEU A 165 33.00 -1.49 11.53
CA LEU A 165 33.98 -2.04 12.46
C LEU A 165 34.10 -1.23 13.75
N LEU A 166 34.01 0.10 13.66
CA LEU A 166 34.01 0.98 14.83
C LEU A 166 32.74 0.78 15.67
N PHE A 167 31.58 0.64 15.05
CA PHE A 167 30.32 0.32 15.73
C PHE A 167 30.42 -1.01 16.47
N LEU A 168 30.87 -2.07 15.80
CA LEU A 168 31.05 -3.39 16.41
C LEU A 168 32.00 -3.33 17.61
N ARG A 169 33.14 -2.64 17.49
CA ARG A 169 34.10 -2.52 18.60
C ARG A 169 33.52 -1.75 19.80
N SER A 170 32.74 -0.70 19.54
CA SER A 170 32.18 0.17 20.58
C SER A 170 30.92 -0.39 21.25
N HIS A 171 30.15 -1.22 20.53
CA HIS A 171 28.86 -1.75 20.98
C HIS A 171 28.89 -3.26 21.28
N THR A 172 30.07 -3.88 21.39
CA THR A 172 30.18 -5.28 21.84
C THR A 172 30.49 -5.35 23.34
N LEU A 173 29.61 -5.98 24.10
CA LEU A 173 29.81 -6.31 25.52
C LEU A 173 29.98 -7.82 25.69
N THR A 174 31.04 -8.25 26.37
CA THR A 174 31.30 -9.66 26.66
C THR A 174 30.78 -10.01 28.06
N LEU A 175 29.76 -10.84 28.14
CA LEU A 175 29.17 -11.32 29.39
C LEU A 175 29.69 -12.73 29.71
N PRO A 176 30.06 -13.03 30.97
CA PRO A 176 30.80 -14.24 31.36
C PRO A 176 30.08 -15.57 31.06
N ASN A 177 28.73 -15.58 30.99
CA ASN A 177 27.93 -16.79 30.76
C ASN A 177 27.09 -16.75 29.47
N VAL A 178 27.21 -15.69 28.67
CA VAL A 178 26.39 -15.47 27.45
C VAL A 178 27.26 -15.25 26.21
N GLY A 179 28.49 -14.72 26.38
CA GLY A 179 29.38 -14.37 25.28
C GLY A 179 29.27 -12.90 24.87
N SER A 180 29.63 -12.61 23.61
CA SER A 180 29.61 -11.24 23.06
C SER A 180 28.20 -10.87 22.61
N VAL A 181 27.62 -9.83 23.20
CA VAL A 181 26.28 -9.32 22.86
C VAL A 181 26.36 -7.87 22.41
N CYS A 182 25.40 -7.46 21.58
CA CYS A 182 25.21 -6.05 21.28
C CYS A 182 24.76 -5.32 22.56
N ARG A 183 25.42 -4.21 22.84
CA ARG A 183 25.06 -3.27 23.89
C ARG A 183 23.70 -2.61 23.62
#